data_AF-A0A7J4UYW4-F1
#
_entry.id   AF-A0A7J4UYW4-F1
#
_cell.length_a   1.000
_cell.length_b   1.000
_cell.length_c   1.000
_cell.angle_alpha   90.00
_cell.angle_beta   90.00
_cell.angle_gamma   90.00
#
_symmetry.space_group_name_H-M   'P 1'
#
loop_
_entity.id
_entity.type
_entity.pdbx_description
1 polymer ?
#
loop_
_entity_poly.entity_id
_entity_poly.type
_entity_poly.pdbx_seq_one_letter_code
_entity_poly.pdbx_strand_id
1 'polypeptide(L)'
;MAGALEVREVALEDRSLLGPFLAALDRAMVFYASQNADVVRVKGVFGADVSALGPEHLEIFRSHGYFESNGMLVRGPVVPECFERSELIDVVFSLQHLEEGERLEDMDAVIGLLGGLRNDSEALIRVERFEPIERMRKRGHLVRGHLAPDRSGFCRDEDAAVYRAARAGQRTDEERLVLRVIKDQQPIGRNRLLTISPLGPEETLGAAKSLYLSSEVYLDATNAYVGARRTRMSHQTAWDRVVRRMFESFGVMTAETLALLLSGDLAMRDVRACLRRLEAEGFLVRGHLLRGSNIIHWASKDAFSRLGHAHARAGVVLSPSDSLTTFMRAAYRDILPETGRYAVFSGSRMIGSFDGRLRKDGLSISDVVGEEGCRGVIAAHARRLGLAISEDDEGSISEWEIMEFYRKSHPGA
;
A
#
# COMPACT_ATOMS: atom_id res chain seq x y z
N MET A 1 11.36 -7.89 15.11
CA MET A 1 11.43 -9.30 15.53
C MET A 1 10.05 -9.90 15.36
N ALA A 2 9.84 -10.52 14.19
CA ALA A 2 8.54 -10.78 13.58
C ALA A 2 8.26 -12.28 13.60
N GLY A 3 7.17 -12.71 14.26
CA GLY A 3 6.50 -14.01 14.08
C GLY A 3 7.29 -15.30 14.34
N ALA A 4 8.61 -15.24 14.48
CA ALA A 4 9.49 -16.40 14.45
C ALA A 4 10.58 -16.36 15.53
N LEU A 5 10.84 -17.54 16.09
CA LEU A 5 12.04 -17.86 16.85
C LEU A 5 13.13 -18.33 15.88
N GLU A 6 14.28 -17.66 15.89
CA GLU A 6 15.44 -18.06 15.08
C GLU A 6 16.45 -18.82 15.93
N VAL A 7 16.69 -20.07 15.57
CA VAL A 7 17.81 -20.87 16.05
C VAL A 7 18.93 -20.77 15.03
N ARG A 8 20.01 -20.07 15.38
CA ARG A 8 21.13 -19.86 14.45
C ARG A 8 21.87 -21.16 14.14
N GLU A 9 22.12 -21.95 15.17
CA GLU A 9 22.90 -23.18 15.10
C GLU A 9 22.39 -24.16 16.15
N VAL A 10 22.22 -25.43 15.77
CA VAL A 10 22.03 -26.54 16.70
C VAL A 10 23.34 -27.29 16.85
N ALA A 11 24.04 -27.04 17.97
CA ALA A 11 25.27 -27.72 18.34
C ALA A 11 25.05 -28.50 19.63
N LEU A 12 24.91 -29.83 19.51
CA LEU A 12 24.78 -30.76 20.63
C LEU A 12 26.05 -31.61 20.68
N GLU A 13 26.60 -31.84 21.87
CA GLU A 13 27.78 -32.71 22.06
C GLU A 13 27.47 -34.15 21.66
N ASP A 14 26.27 -34.63 21.99
CA ASP A 14 25.72 -35.91 21.53
C ASP A 14 24.61 -35.67 20.50
N ARG A 15 24.83 -36.13 19.27
CA ARG A 15 23.88 -35.99 18.15
C ARG A 15 22.59 -36.77 18.37
N SER A 16 22.61 -37.82 19.19
CA SER A 16 21.41 -38.60 19.53
C SER A 16 20.37 -37.77 20.28
N LEU A 17 20.80 -36.67 20.92
CA LEU A 17 19.93 -35.74 21.64
C LEU A 17 19.14 -34.80 20.73
N LEU A 18 19.33 -34.85 19.41
CA LEU A 18 18.62 -33.98 18.47
C LEU A 18 17.10 -34.11 18.59
N GLY A 19 16.56 -35.33 18.62
CA GLY A 19 15.12 -35.55 18.81
C GLY A 19 14.60 -34.99 20.15
N PRO A 20 15.19 -35.38 21.30
CA PRO A 20 14.85 -34.80 22.61
C PRO A 20 14.93 -33.27 22.66
N PHE A 21 15.92 -32.67 21.99
CA PHE A 21 16.05 -31.22 21.87
C PHE A 21 14.88 -30.60 21.11
N LEU A 22 14.50 -31.14 19.95
CA LEU A 22 13.35 -30.64 19.18
C LEU A 22 12.04 -30.76 19.96
N ALA A 23 11.83 -31.87 20.66
CA ALA A 23 10.67 -32.03 21.53
C ALA A 23 10.65 -31.01 22.70
N ALA A 24 11.82 -30.61 23.21
CA ALA A 24 11.93 -29.56 24.21
C ALA A 24 11.67 -28.17 23.62
N LEU A 25 12.18 -27.90 22.41
CA LEU A 25 11.95 -26.67 21.67
C LEU A 25 10.46 -26.46 21.40
N ASP A 26 9.72 -27.52 21.08
CA ASP A 26 8.27 -27.47 20.90
C ASP A 26 7.53 -27.02 22.15
N ARG A 27 7.93 -27.53 23.32
CA ARG A 27 7.35 -27.10 24.59
C ARG A 27 7.66 -25.63 24.86
N ALA A 28 8.86 -25.18 24.54
CA ALA A 28 9.22 -23.77 24.64
C ALA A 28 8.38 -22.89 23.68
N MET A 29 8.05 -23.41 22.50
CA MET A 29 7.23 -22.67 21.53
C MET A 29 5.80 -22.38 21.99
N VAL A 30 5.26 -23.12 22.95
CA VAL A 30 3.98 -22.77 23.59
C VAL A 30 4.06 -21.38 24.23
N PHE A 31 5.18 -21.08 24.89
CA PHE A 31 5.42 -19.76 25.48
C PHE A 31 5.59 -18.69 24.38
N TYR A 32 6.41 -18.94 23.36
CA TYR A 32 6.64 -17.96 22.28
C TYR A 32 5.38 -17.67 21.47
N ALA A 33 4.51 -18.68 21.25
CA ALA A 33 3.23 -18.49 20.58
C ALA A 33 2.32 -17.52 21.34
N SER A 34 2.34 -17.55 22.68
CA SER A 34 1.63 -16.55 23.52
C SER A 34 2.14 -15.11 23.30
N GLN A 35 3.38 -14.97 22.85
CA GLN A 35 4.03 -13.69 22.52
C GLN A 35 3.95 -13.36 21.03
N ASN A 36 3.13 -14.06 20.24
CA ASN A 36 2.97 -13.91 18.79
C ASN A 36 4.20 -14.34 17.96
N ALA A 37 4.96 -15.31 18.45
CA ALA A 37 6.00 -15.99 17.70
C ALA A 37 5.71 -17.49 17.65
N ASP A 38 5.09 -17.93 16.56
CA ASP A 38 4.56 -19.29 16.35
C ASP A 38 5.24 -20.03 15.19
N VAL A 39 6.33 -19.45 14.67
CA VAL A 39 7.23 -20.08 13.70
C VAL A 39 8.58 -20.34 14.37
N VAL A 40 9.18 -21.50 14.11
CA VAL A 40 10.58 -21.77 14.41
C VAL A 40 11.32 -21.92 13.11
N ARG A 41 12.52 -21.34 13.04
CA ARG A 41 13.46 -21.61 11.95
C ARG A 41 14.85 -21.92 12.47
N VAL A 42 15.50 -22.87 11.83
CA VAL A 42 16.87 -23.31 12.12
C VAL A 42 17.73 -23.07 10.88
N LYS A 43 18.85 -22.37 11.05
CA LYS A 43 19.75 -22.00 9.94
C LYS A 43 20.92 -22.97 9.74
N GLY A 44 21.43 -23.55 10.82
CA GLY A 44 22.55 -24.49 10.79
C GLY A 44 22.41 -25.58 11.84
N VAL A 45 22.99 -26.74 11.53
CA VAL A 45 22.98 -27.93 12.38
C VAL A 45 24.34 -28.62 12.29
N PHE A 46 25.00 -28.79 13.44
CA PHE A 46 26.32 -29.41 13.57
C PHE A 46 27.41 -28.83 12.66
N GLY A 47 27.41 -27.50 12.49
CA GLY A 47 28.37 -26.75 11.67
C GLY A 47 28.12 -26.83 10.16
N ALA A 48 26.98 -27.38 9.74
CA ALA A 48 26.57 -27.42 8.35
C ALA A 48 25.31 -26.56 8.12
N ASP A 49 25.27 -25.88 6.98
CA ASP A 49 24.04 -25.25 6.48
C ASP A 49 22.99 -26.31 6.17
N VAL A 50 21.70 -25.94 6.25
CA VAL A 50 20.59 -26.88 5.99
C VAL A 50 20.71 -27.58 4.64
N SER A 51 21.16 -26.89 3.60
CA SER A 51 21.33 -27.46 2.25
C SER A 51 22.42 -28.53 2.16
N ALA A 52 23.33 -28.58 3.14
CA ALA A 52 24.41 -29.56 3.22
C ALA A 52 24.15 -30.64 4.29
N LEU A 53 22.98 -30.63 4.92
CA LEU A 53 22.66 -31.54 6.00
C LEU A 53 22.38 -32.95 5.49
N GLY A 54 22.97 -33.96 6.13
CA GLY A 54 22.76 -35.36 5.79
C GLY A 54 21.31 -35.83 5.99
N PRO A 55 20.85 -36.85 5.24
CA PRO A 55 19.46 -37.31 5.26
C PRO A 55 19.02 -37.82 6.63
N GLU A 56 19.94 -38.40 7.42
CA GLU A 56 19.67 -38.86 8.79
C GLU A 56 19.13 -37.73 9.69
N HIS A 57 19.80 -36.59 9.71
CA HIS A 57 19.36 -35.45 10.52
C HIS A 57 18.11 -34.79 9.95
N LEU A 58 18.01 -34.68 8.62
CA LEU A 58 16.80 -34.13 7.97
C LEU A 58 15.55 -34.95 8.33
N GLU A 59 15.65 -36.27 8.39
CA GLU A 59 14.52 -37.14 8.75
C GLU A 59 14.09 -36.94 10.21
N ILE A 60 15.04 -36.70 11.12
CA ILE A 60 14.72 -36.33 12.51
C ILE A 60 13.93 -35.02 12.54
N PHE A 61 14.35 -33.99 11.79
CA PHE A 61 13.61 -32.74 11.71
C PHE A 61 12.21 -32.92 11.09
N ARG A 62 12.10 -33.68 10.00
CA ARG A 62 10.82 -33.97 9.31
C ARG A 62 9.84 -34.72 10.20
N SER A 63 10.31 -35.73 10.95
CA SER A 63 9.48 -36.43 11.94
C SER A 63 8.98 -35.53 13.07
N HIS A 64 9.64 -34.39 13.30
CA HIS A 64 9.22 -33.33 14.21
C HIS A 64 8.49 -32.18 13.48
N GLY A 65 7.98 -32.39 12.27
CA GLY A 65 7.15 -31.41 11.55
C GLY A 65 7.90 -30.20 10.99
N TYR A 66 9.23 -30.27 10.88
CA TYR A 66 10.00 -29.29 10.14
C TYR A 66 10.05 -29.62 8.65
N PHE A 67 10.11 -28.59 7.82
CA PHE A 67 10.34 -28.71 6.39
C PHE A 67 11.39 -27.69 5.94
N GLU A 68 12.00 -27.95 4.80
CA GLU A 68 12.99 -27.04 4.22
C GLU A 68 12.28 -25.87 3.53
N SER A 69 12.71 -24.65 3.83
CA SER A 69 12.22 -23.43 3.19
C SER A 69 13.34 -22.39 3.18
N ASN A 70 13.64 -21.87 1.99
CA ASN A 70 14.59 -20.78 1.78
C ASN A 70 15.96 -20.98 2.48
N GLY A 71 16.51 -22.20 2.40
CA GLY A 71 17.79 -22.57 3.03
C GLY A 71 17.73 -22.76 4.54
N MET A 72 16.53 -22.91 5.13
CA MET A 72 16.31 -23.10 6.56
C MET A 72 15.40 -24.30 6.82
N LEU A 73 15.49 -24.89 8.01
CA LEU A 73 14.48 -25.84 8.51
C LEU A 73 13.44 -25.05 9.29
N VAL A 74 12.20 -25.10 8.84
CA VAL A 74 11.12 -24.26 9.35
C VAL A 74 9.98 -25.14 9.86
N ARG A 75 9.39 -24.72 10.98
CA ARG A 75 8.18 -25.32 11.54
C ARG A 75 7.21 -24.22 11.96
N GLY A 76 5.93 -24.42 11.69
CA GLY A 76 4.86 -23.48 12.00
C GLY A 76 3.86 -23.41 10.86
N PRO A 77 2.81 -22.60 10.97
CA PRO A 77 1.81 -22.44 9.92
C PRO A 77 2.34 -21.47 8.86
N VAL A 78 3.34 -21.95 8.11
CA VAL A 78 3.96 -21.25 6.98
C VAL A 78 4.02 -22.17 5.76
N VAL A 79 4.02 -21.59 4.57
CA VAL A 79 4.17 -22.32 3.31
C VAL A 79 5.66 -22.53 2.99
N PRO A 80 6.05 -23.68 2.40
CA PRO A 80 7.45 -24.01 2.09
C PRO A 80 8.04 -23.23 0.92
N GLU A 81 7.20 -22.78 -0.02
CA GLU A 81 7.61 -22.18 -1.28
C GLU A 81 8.35 -20.86 -1.09
N CYS A 82 9.32 -20.62 -1.97
CA CYS A 82 10.09 -19.39 -2.04
C CYS A 82 10.32 -18.99 -3.50
N PHE A 83 10.30 -17.70 -3.74
CA PHE A 83 10.25 -17.08 -5.05
C PHE A 83 11.32 -15.99 -5.17
N GLU A 84 11.74 -15.73 -6.39
CA GLU A 84 12.59 -14.61 -6.73
C GLU A 84 11.85 -13.28 -6.52
N ARG A 85 12.63 -12.23 -6.27
CA ARG A 85 12.07 -10.88 -6.11
C ARG A 85 11.23 -10.45 -7.31
N SER A 86 11.66 -10.78 -8.53
CA SER A 86 10.93 -10.45 -9.76
C SER A 86 9.55 -11.09 -9.79
N GLU A 87 9.41 -12.33 -9.31
CA GLU A 87 8.14 -13.06 -9.29
C GLU A 87 7.15 -12.42 -8.29
N LEU A 88 7.63 -11.89 -7.16
CA LEU A 88 6.78 -11.12 -6.23
C LEU A 88 6.28 -9.83 -6.89
N ILE A 89 7.13 -9.13 -7.64
CA ILE A 89 6.77 -7.87 -8.30
C ILE A 89 5.83 -8.13 -9.50
N ASP A 90 6.04 -9.21 -10.25
CA ASP A 90 5.15 -9.63 -11.34
C ASP A 90 3.71 -9.85 -10.84
N VAL A 91 3.54 -10.49 -9.68
CA VAL A 91 2.23 -10.66 -9.05
C VAL A 91 1.62 -9.31 -8.66
N VAL A 92 2.41 -8.40 -8.08
CA VAL A 92 1.93 -7.04 -7.77
C VAL A 92 1.42 -6.37 -9.05
N PHE A 93 2.18 -6.41 -10.15
CA PHE A 93 1.78 -5.79 -11.41
C PHE A 93 0.53 -6.43 -12.02
N SER A 94 0.40 -7.76 -11.94
CA SER A 94 -0.80 -8.49 -12.39
C SER A 94 -2.06 -8.05 -11.63
N LEU A 95 -1.96 -7.88 -10.31
CA LEU A 95 -3.10 -7.43 -9.48
C LEU A 95 -3.45 -5.95 -9.68
N GLN A 96 -2.60 -5.20 -10.37
CA GLN A 96 -2.83 -3.78 -10.67
C GLN A 96 -3.55 -3.55 -11.99
N HIS A 97 -3.85 -4.61 -12.75
CA HIS A 97 -4.63 -4.53 -13.99
C HIS A 97 -4.05 -3.54 -15.01
N LEU A 98 -2.73 -3.60 -15.20
CA LEU A 98 -1.99 -2.65 -16.06
C LEU A 98 -1.90 -3.13 -17.52
N GLU A 99 -2.12 -4.42 -17.78
CA GLU A 99 -2.04 -5.02 -19.10
C GLU A 99 -3.28 -4.75 -19.96
N GLU A 100 -3.08 -4.59 -21.27
CA GLU A 100 -4.18 -4.46 -22.21
C GLU A 100 -4.96 -5.79 -22.28
N GLY A 101 -6.28 -5.71 -22.13
CA GLY A 101 -7.16 -6.89 -22.02
C GLY A 101 -7.36 -7.40 -20.59
N GLU A 102 -6.54 -6.98 -19.62
CA GLU A 102 -6.74 -7.28 -18.18
C GLU A 102 -7.19 -6.06 -17.37
N ARG A 103 -7.30 -4.88 -18.00
CA ARG A 103 -7.79 -3.66 -17.35
C ARG A 103 -9.19 -3.83 -16.79
N LEU A 104 -9.43 -3.07 -15.73
CA LEU A 104 -10.74 -2.97 -15.11
C LEU A 104 -11.73 -2.27 -16.04
N GLU A 105 -12.99 -2.64 -15.92
CA GLU A 105 -14.03 -2.18 -16.84
C GLU A 105 -14.20 -0.66 -16.81
N ASP A 106 -14.18 -0.05 -15.62
CA ASP A 106 -14.45 1.36 -15.41
C ASP A 106 -13.90 1.91 -14.08
N MET A 107 -14.20 3.19 -13.82
CA MET A 107 -13.86 3.90 -12.60
C MET A 107 -14.37 3.22 -11.33
N ASP A 108 -15.53 2.57 -11.40
CA ASP A 108 -16.15 1.96 -10.24
C ASP A 108 -15.38 0.71 -9.79
N ALA A 109 -14.86 -0.07 -10.73
CA ALA A 109 -13.99 -1.21 -10.44
C ALA A 109 -12.67 -0.76 -9.79
N VAL A 110 -11.99 0.26 -10.32
CA VAL A 110 -10.69 0.71 -9.76
C VAL A 110 -10.84 1.39 -8.40
N ILE A 111 -11.93 2.12 -8.17
CA ILE A 111 -12.25 2.68 -6.84
C ILE A 111 -12.51 1.55 -5.84
N GLY A 112 -13.19 0.47 -6.27
CA GLY A 112 -13.41 -0.71 -5.45
C GLY A 112 -12.10 -1.39 -5.03
N LEU A 113 -11.19 -1.56 -6.00
CA LEU A 113 -9.85 -2.13 -5.80
C LEU A 113 -9.01 -1.30 -4.84
N LEU A 114 -8.86 0.00 -5.10
CA LEU A 114 -7.92 0.87 -4.36
C LEU A 114 -8.55 1.55 -3.13
N GLY A 115 -9.88 1.46 -2.98
CA GLY A 115 -10.65 2.09 -1.90
C GLY A 115 -10.85 3.59 -2.08
N GLY A 116 -10.49 4.11 -3.25
CA GLY A 116 -10.49 5.53 -3.54
C GLY A 116 -9.18 5.95 -4.21
N LEU A 117 -9.28 7.06 -4.93
CA LEU A 117 -8.24 7.56 -5.81
C LEU A 117 -7.72 8.89 -5.29
N ARG A 118 -6.41 9.13 -5.38
CA ARG A 118 -5.83 10.44 -5.11
C ARG A 118 -6.14 11.41 -6.23
N ASN A 119 -6.06 10.94 -7.48
CA ASN A 119 -6.28 11.72 -8.70
C ASN A 119 -6.59 10.79 -9.89
N ASP A 120 -6.90 11.40 -11.03
CA ASP A 120 -7.27 10.69 -12.27
C ASP A 120 -6.15 9.76 -12.79
N SER A 121 -4.87 10.09 -12.54
CA SER A 121 -3.74 9.31 -13.07
C SER A 121 -3.67 7.88 -12.52
N GLU A 122 -4.17 7.65 -11.30
CA GLU A 122 -4.26 6.29 -10.75
C GLU A 122 -5.26 5.42 -11.52
N ALA A 123 -6.34 6.00 -12.03
CA ALA A 123 -7.35 5.26 -12.78
C ALA A 123 -6.95 5.07 -14.25
N LEU A 124 -6.35 6.09 -14.87
CA LEU A 124 -6.05 6.14 -16.31
C LEU A 124 -5.24 4.93 -16.83
N ILE A 125 -4.37 4.35 -16.00
CA ILE A 125 -3.54 3.21 -16.40
C ILE A 125 -4.21 1.85 -16.12
N ARG A 126 -5.32 1.82 -15.40
CA ARG A 126 -5.99 0.61 -14.88
C ARG A 126 -7.38 0.34 -15.48
N VAL A 127 -8.01 1.32 -16.13
CA VAL A 127 -9.39 1.20 -16.61
C VAL A 127 -9.52 1.29 -18.14
N GLU A 128 -10.50 0.60 -18.69
CA GLU A 128 -10.90 0.73 -20.11
C GLU A 128 -11.78 1.96 -20.33
N ARG A 129 -12.81 2.14 -19.49
CA ARG A 129 -13.73 3.29 -19.57
C ARG A 129 -13.42 4.33 -18.50
N PHE A 130 -12.55 5.26 -18.87
CA PHE A 130 -12.18 6.36 -17.98
C PHE A 130 -13.24 7.46 -17.92
N GLU A 131 -13.52 7.92 -16.70
CA GLU A 131 -14.31 9.12 -16.44
C GLU A 131 -13.57 10.01 -15.43
N PRO A 132 -13.40 11.32 -15.70
CA PRO A 132 -12.76 12.23 -14.75
C PRO A 132 -13.45 12.25 -13.37
N ILE A 133 -12.67 12.20 -12.29
CA ILE A 133 -13.17 12.22 -10.91
C ILE A 133 -14.10 13.42 -10.67
N GLU A 134 -13.78 14.58 -11.23
CA GLU A 134 -14.59 15.80 -11.05
C GLU A 134 -16.00 15.65 -11.65
N ARG A 135 -16.16 14.88 -12.73
CA ARG A 135 -17.48 14.58 -13.30
C ARG A 135 -18.27 13.63 -12.38
N MET A 136 -17.62 12.61 -11.82
CA MET A 136 -18.24 11.72 -10.84
C MET A 136 -18.65 12.46 -9.56
N ARG A 137 -17.83 13.41 -9.08
CA ARG A 137 -18.16 14.28 -7.95
C ARG A 137 -19.39 15.12 -8.21
N LYS A 138 -19.49 15.79 -9.37
CA LYS A 138 -20.65 16.61 -9.72
C LYS A 138 -21.97 15.83 -9.75
N ARG A 139 -21.92 14.53 -10.01
CA ARG A 139 -23.08 13.61 -9.92
C ARG A 139 -23.33 13.06 -8.51
N GLY A 140 -22.55 13.48 -7.52
CA GLY A 140 -22.66 13.05 -6.12
C GLY A 140 -22.15 11.64 -5.85
N HIS A 141 -21.38 11.04 -6.76
CA HIS A 141 -20.90 9.66 -6.60
C HIS A 141 -19.67 9.56 -5.69
N LEU A 142 -18.88 10.64 -5.61
CA LEU A 142 -17.64 10.69 -4.84
C LEU A 142 -17.61 11.89 -3.91
N VAL A 143 -17.05 11.66 -2.72
CA VAL A 143 -16.70 12.68 -1.75
C VAL A 143 -15.18 12.79 -1.64
N ARG A 144 -14.68 14.01 -1.41
CA ARG A 144 -13.26 14.27 -1.17
C ARG A 144 -12.99 14.20 0.33
N GLY A 145 -11.99 13.44 0.74
CA GLY A 145 -11.66 13.32 2.15
C GLY A 145 -10.32 12.68 2.42
N HIS A 146 -10.17 12.25 3.66
CA HIS A 146 -9.04 11.47 4.12
C HIS A 146 -9.35 9.97 3.99
N LEU A 147 -8.61 9.29 3.13
CA LEU A 147 -8.78 7.86 2.81
C LEU A 147 -7.98 7.01 3.78
N ALA A 148 -8.20 5.69 3.79
CA ALA A 148 -7.30 4.73 4.42
C ALA A 148 -6.73 3.79 3.32
N PRO A 149 -5.39 3.68 3.18
CA PRO A 149 -4.35 4.26 4.04
C PRO A 149 -4.27 5.80 3.99
N ASP A 150 -3.65 6.43 5.01
CA ASP A 150 -3.52 7.89 5.20
C ASP A 150 -3.09 8.63 3.92
N ARG A 151 -4.08 9.18 3.21
CA ARG A 151 -3.89 10.10 2.10
C ARG A 151 -5.16 10.91 1.86
N SER A 152 -5.01 12.12 1.33
CA SER A 152 -6.14 12.85 0.77
C SER A 152 -6.52 12.30 -0.61
N GLY A 153 -7.81 12.14 -0.86
CA GLY A 153 -8.31 11.64 -2.13
C GLY A 153 -9.83 11.65 -2.20
N PHE A 154 -10.36 10.82 -3.09
CA PHE A 154 -11.78 10.72 -3.42
C PHE A 154 -12.24 9.29 -3.26
N CYS A 155 -13.39 9.09 -2.61
CA CYS A 155 -13.97 7.77 -2.41
C CYS A 155 -15.49 7.84 -2.43
N ARG A 156 -16.13 6.68 -2.47
CA ARG A 156 -17.58 6.56 -2.33
C ARG A 156 -18.00 6.79 -0.89
N ASP A 157 -19.26 7.17 -0.71
CA ASP A 157 -19.91 7.28 0.61
C ASP A 157 -19.77 6.00 1.46
N GLU A 158 -19.82 4.83 0.81
CA GLU A 158 -19.68 3.54 1.48
C GLU A 158 -18.29 3.33 2.07
N ASP A 159 -17.25 3.67 1.31
CA ASP A 159 -15.86 3.60 1.76
C ASP A 159 -15.57 4.65 2.83
N ALA A 160 -16.13 5.86 2.68
CA ALA A 160 -16.07 6.90 3.70
C ALA A 160 -16.63 6.41 5.05
N ALA A 161 -17.73 5.65 5.03
CA ALA A 161 -18.29 5.05 6.25
C ALA A 161 -17.37 3.99 6.87
N VAL A 162 -16.64 3.22 6.04
CA VAL A 162 -15.62 2.26 6.50
C VAL A 162 -14.44 2.99 7.15
N TYR A 163 -13.90 4.03 6.51
CA TYR A 163 -12.76 4.80 7.03
C TYR A 163 -13.11 5.50 8.34
N ARG A 164 -14.33 6.04 8.43
CA ARG A 164 -14.86 6.57 9.69
C ARG A 164 -14.87 5.53 10.81
N ALA A 165 -15.31 4.30 10.52
CA ALA A 165 -15.34 3.24 11.51
C ALA A 165 -13.93 2.76 11.89
N ALA A 166 -13.02 2.68 10.91
CA ALA A 166 -11.62 2.34 11.11
C ALA A 166 -10.90 3.38 11.99
N ARG A 167 -11.14 4.68 11.81
CA ARG A 167 -10.54 5.74 12.63
C ARG A 167 -11.41 6.18 13.82
N ALA A 168 -12.41 5.38 14.18
CA ALA A 168 -13.31 5.72 15.28
C ALA A 168 -12.53 5.92 16.58
N GLY A 169 -12.53 7.15 17.09
CA GLY A 169 -11.84 7.55 18.31
C GLY A 169 -12.72 8.38 19.24
N GLN A 170 -12.16 8.74 20.40
CA GLN A 170 -12.78 9.72 21.27
C GLN A 170 -12.67 11.10 20.61
N ARG A 171 -13.82 11.80 20.55
CA ARG A 171 -13.88 13.17 20.04
C ARG A 171 -13.67 14.15 21.17
N THR A 172 -13.04 15.28 20.94
CA THR A 172 -13.04 16.42 21.89
C THR A 172 -14.44 17.05 21.95
N ASP A 173 -14.66 17.94 22.93
CA ASP A 173 -15.95 18.65 23.04
C ASP A 173 -16.18 19.59 21.83
N GLU A 174 -15.12 20.24 21.36
CA GLU A 174 -15.13 21.12 20.19
C GLU A 174 -15.51 20.33 18.93
N GLU A 175 -14.90 19.16 18.73
CA GLU A 175 -15.21 18.27 17.61
C GLU A 175 -16.66 17.80 17.65
N ARG A 176 -17.20 17.50 18.84
CA ARG A 176 -18.62 17.10 18.97
C ARG A 176 -19.56 18.24 18.60
N LEU A 177 -19.24 19.47 19.00
CA LEU A 177 -20.03 20.65 18.66
C LEU A 177 -20.00 20.92 17.16
N VAL A 178 -18.81 20.96 16.55
CA VAL A 178 -18.65 21.20 15.10
C VAL A 178 -19.29 20.09 14.28
N LEU A 179 -19.11 18.82 14.67
CA LEU A 179 -19.74 17.69 13.97
C LEU A 179 -21.27 17.75 14.05
N ARG A 180 -21.84 18.20 15.16
CA ARG A 180 -23.29 18.40 15.31
C ARG A 180 -23.79 19.46 14.33
N VAL A 181 -23.14 20.63 14.32
CA VAL A 181 -23.47 21.71 13.38
C VAL A 181 -23.40 21.24 11.93
N ILE A 182 -22.34 20.51 11.56
CA ILE A 182 -22.22 19.94 10.21
C ILE A 182 -23.36 18.96 9.93
N LYS A 183 -23.70 18.05 10.84
CA LYS A 183 -24.76 17.07 10.60
C LYS A 183 -26.15 17.67 10.48
N ASP A 184 -26.41 18.76 11.20
CA ASP A 184 -27.71 19.43 11.21
C ASP A 184 -27.92 20.32 9.97
N GLN A 185 -26.83 20.80 9.34
CA GLN A 185 -26.87 21.80 8.26
C GLN A 185 -26.15 21.34 6.98
N GLN A 186 -25.70 20.08 6.90
CA GLN A 186 -25.00 19.54 5.74
C GLN A 186 -25.90 19.54 4.49
N PRO A 187 -25.34 19.82 3.30
CA PRO A 187 -23.97 20.26 3.07
C PRO A 187 -23.73 21.70 3.56
N ILE A 188 -22.66 21.94 4.33
CA ILE A 188 -22.35 23.26 4.87
C ILE A 188 -21.01 23.81 4.37
N GLY A 189 -21.06 24.96 3.71
CA GLY A 189 -19.85 25.67 3.27
C GLY A 189 -19.04 26.23 4.44
N ARG A 190 -17.72 26.38 4.26
CA ARG A 190 -16.79 26.89 5.28
C ARG A 190 -17.25 28.20 5.93
N ASN A 191 -17.67 29.19 5.14
CA ASN A 191 -18.09 30.50 5.66
C ASN A 191 -19.33 30.38 6.54
N ARG A 192 -20.31 29.58 6.12
CA ARG A 192 -21.54 29.34 6.89
C ARG A 192 -21.24 28.61 8.19
N LEU A 193 -20.35 27.61 8.15
CA LEU A 193 -19.90 26.89 9.34
C LEU A 193 -19.30 27.85 10.38
N LEU A 194 -18.44 28.79 9.95
CA LEU A 194 -17.85 29.79 10.84
C LEU A 194 -18.87 30.77 11.42
N THR A 195 -19.93 31.08 10.68
CA THR A 195 -20.98 32.00 11.17
C THR A 195 -21.85 31.37 12.24
N ILE A 196 -22.15 30.08 12.14
CA ILE A 196 -23.13 29.40 13.02
C ILE A 196 -22.49 28.52 14.09
N SER A 197 -21.17 28.29 14.01
CA SER A 197 -20.44 27.55 15.02
C SER A 197 -20.53 28.27 16.37
N PRO A 198 -20.76 27.56 17.48
CA PRO A 198 -20.73 28.15 18.82
C PRO A 198 -19.30 28.44 19.31
N LEU A 199 -18.27 28.02 18.56
CA LEU A 199 -16.86 28.18 18.89
C LEU A 199 -16.24 29.37 18.15
N GLY A 200 -15.04 29.80 18.58
CA GLY A 200 -14.25 30.77 17.84
C GLY A 200 -13.85 30.26 16.44
N PRO A 201 -13.47 31.14 15.49
CA PRO A 201 -13.08 30.74 14.14
C PRO A 201 -11.92 29.73 14.10
N GLU A 202 -10.89 29.92 14.93
CA GLU A 202 -9.72 29.04 14.97
C GLU A 202 -10.08 27.65 15.50
N GLU A 203 -10.80 27.58 16.62
CA GLU A 203 -11.29 26.34 17.22
C GLU A 203 -12.21 25.58 16.25
N THR A 204 -13.10 26.29 15.56
CA THR A 204 -14.00 25.71 14.57
C THR A 204 -13.24 25.07 13.42
N LEU A 205 -12.24 25.77 12.86
CA LEU A 205 -11.43 25.24 11.76
C LEU A 205 -10.50 24.11 12.23
N GLY A 206 -9.96 24.20 13.44
CA GLY A 206 -9.16 23.16 14.06
C GLY A 206 -9.96 21.86 14.23
N ALA A 207 -11.15 21.95 14.82
CA ALA A 207 -12.06 20.83 14.98
C ALA A 207 -12.53 20.26 13.62
N ALA A 208 -12.89 21.11 12.65
CA ALA A 208 -13.28 20.65 11.32
C ALA A 208 -12.13 19.92 10.60
N LYS A 209 -10.89 20.42 10.73
CA LYS A 209 -9.69 19.76 10.19
C LYS A 209 -9.44 18.40 10.86
N SER A 210 -9.56 18.33 12.19
CA SER A 210 -9.40 17.07 12.93
C SER A 210 -10.47 16.03 12.54
N LEU A 211 -11.73 16.47 12.42
CA LEU A 211 -12.82 15.62 11.91
C LEU A 211 -12.58 15.15 10.46
N TYR A 212 -11.96 15.98 9.62
CA TYR A 212 -11.62 15.61 8.25
C TYR A 212 -10.52 14.54 8.22
N LEU A 213 -9.45 14.71 9.03
CA LEU A 213 -8.35 13.74 9.13
C LEU A 213 -8.79 12.41 9.77
N SER A 214 -9.73 12.45 10.72
CA SER A 214 -10.31 11.23 11.33
C SER A 214 -11.43 10.60 10.49
N SER A 215 -11.65 11.06 9.24
CA SER A 215 -12.68 10.52 8.34
C SER A 215 -14.10 10.64 8.89
N GLU A 216 -14.37 11.59 9.79
CA GLU A 216 -15.72 11.88 10.30
C GLU A 216 -16.49 12.83 9.39
N VAL A 217 -15.79 13.69 8.66
CA VAL A 217 -16.35 14.61 7.67
C VAL A 217 -15.58 14.59 6.37
N TYR A 218 -16.30 14.86 5.28
CA TYR A 218 -15.82 14.88 3.92
C TYR A 218 -16.30 16.16 3.22
N LEU A 219 -15.83 16.38 2.01
CA LEU A 219 -16.23 17.49 1.16
C LEU A 219 -16.97 16.97 -0.07
N ASP A 220 -18.17 17.48 -0.30
CA ASP A 220 -18.98 17.16 -1.47
C ASP A 220 -18.43 17.83 -2.76
N ALA A 221 -19.21 17.81 -3.84
CA ALA A 221 -18.86 18.45 -5.11
C ALA A 221 -18.68 19.98 -5.00
N THR A 222 -19.38 20.63 -4.08
CA THR A 222 -19.34 22.09 -3.87
C THR A 222 -18.26 22.52 -2.87
N ASN A 223 -17.46 21.56 -2.38
CA ASN A 223 -16.52 21.72 -1.28
C ASN A 223 -17.19 22.16 0.05
N ALA A 224 -18.45 21.75 0.24
CA ALA A 224 -19.16 21.88 1.50
C ALA A 224 -18.93 20.63 2.37
N TYR A 225 -18.88 20.82 3.69
CA TYR A 225 -18.72 19.73 4.63
C TYR A 225 -19.97 18.87 4.69
N VAL A 226 -19.76 17.55 4.61
CA VAL A 226 -20.76 16.52 4.81
C VAL A 226 -20.24 15.51 5.83
N GLY A 227 -21.09 15.02 6.72
CA GLY A 227 -20.73 14.01 7.70
C GLY A 227 -20.70 12.62 7.07
N ALA A 228 -19.67 11.83 7.36
CA ALA A 228 -19.65 10.44 6.93
C ALA A 228 -20.80 9.64 7.55
N ARG A 229 -21.37 8.74 6.73
CA ARG A 229 -22.46 7.86 7.15
C ARG A 229 -21.99 6.93 8.26
N ARG A 230 -22.91 6.59 9.17
CA ARG A 230 -22.64 5.55 10.17
C ARG A 230 -22.80 4.19 9.52
N THR A 231 -21.89 3.29 9.85
CA THR A 231 -21.99 1.86 9.56
C THR A 231 -22.15 1.09 10.87
N ARG A 232 -22.69 -0.12 10.81
CA ARG A 232 -22.75 -1.07 11.94
C ARG A 232 -21.43 -1.82 12.14
N MET A 233 -20.45 -1.62 11.27
CA MET A 233 -19.13 -2.27 11.38
C MET A 233 -18.41 -1.79 12.64
N SER A 234 -17.79 -2.75 13.34
CA SER A 234 -16.87 -2.44 14.43
C SER A 234 -15.57 -1.82 13.88
N HIS A 235 -14.83 -1.14 14.74
CA HIS A 235 -13.49 -0.63 14.43
C HIS A 235 -12.57 -1.71 13.85
N GLN A 236 -12.59 -2.89 14.48
CA GLN A 236 -11.80 -4.05 14.06
C GLN A 236 -12.20 -4.54 12.66
N THR A 237 -13.50 -4.74 12.42
CA THR A 237 -14.01 -5.20 11.12
C THR A 237 -13.74 -4.20 10.01
N ALA A 238 -13.77 -2.90 10.33
CA ALA A 238 -13.43 -1.85 9.37
C ALA A 238 -11.94 -1.92 8.97
N TRP A 239 -11.03 -2.08 9.94
CA TRP A 239 -9.62 -2.30 9.63
C TRP A 239 -9.35 -3.59 8.88
N ASP A 240 -10.02 -4.69 9.22
CA ASP A 240 -9.90 -5.95 8.47
C ASP A 240 -10.30 -5.77 7.00
N ARG A 241 -11.34 -4.97 6.72
CA ARG A 241 -11.74 -4.63 5.35
C ARG A 241 -10.69 -3.79 4.63
N VAL A 242 -10.10 -2.79 5.30
CA VAL A 242 -9.03 -1.97 4.71
C VAL A 242 -7.79 -2.81 4.41
N VAL A 243 -7.34 -3.63 5.36
CA VAL A 243 -6.16 -4.49 5.20
C VAL A 243 -6.41 -5.54 4.11
N ARG A 244 -7.59 -6.17 4.09
CA ARG A 244 -7.98 -7.12 3.02
C ARG A 244 -7.84 -6.48 1.65
N ARG A 245 -8.37 -5.26 1.47
CA ARG A 245 -8.27 -4.51 0.21
C ARG A 245 -6.83 -4.23 -0.21
N MET A 246 -5.92 -3.95 0.74
CA MET A 246 -4.51 -3.78 0.43
C MET A 246 -3.87 -5.07 -0.09
N PHE A 247 -4.25 -6.23 0.45
CA PHE A 247 -3.81 -7.53 -0.06
C PHE A 247 -4.47 -7.91 -1.39
N GLU A 248 -5.71 -7.47 -1.65
CA GLU A 248 -6.34 -7.60 -2.97
C GLU A 248 -5.62 -6.73 -4.02
N SER A 249 -5.16 -5.54 -3.63
CA SER A 249 -4.44 -4.63 -4.53
C SER A 249 -2.99 -5.04 -4.77
N PHE A 250 -2.23 -5.36 -3.72
CA PHE A 250 -0.78 -5.52 -3.80
C PHE A 250 -0.32 -6.97 -3.63
N GLY A 251 -1.20 -7.86 -3.18
CA GLY A 251 -0.94 -9.30 -3.14
C GLY A 251 -0.05 -9.78 -2.01
N VAL A 252 1.20 -9.30 -1.96
CA VAL A 252 2.24 -9.82 -1.07
C VAL A 252 2.94 -8.69 -0.34
N MET A 253 3.05 -8.78 0.99
CA MET A 253 3.76 -7.79 1.80
C MET A 253 4.19 -8.34 3.16
N THR A 254 5.13 -7.65 3.80
CA THR A 254 5.51 -7.91 5.20
C THR A 254 4.59 -7.13 6.15
N ALA A 255 4.59 -7.49 7.43
CA ALA A 255 3.86 -6.72 8.44
C ALA A 255 4.40 -5.28 8.56
N GLU A 256 5.71 -5.10 8.40
CA GLU A 256 6.38 -3.80 8.41
C GLU A 256 5.99 -2.96 7.20
N THR A 257 5.93 -3.54 6.01
CA THR A 257 5.45 -2.87 4.79
C THR A 257 3.99 -2.43 4.96
N LEU A 258 3.13 -3.31 5.48
CA LEU A 258 1.73 -2.98 5.75
C LEU A 258 1.60 -1.83 6.78
N ALA A 259 2.35 -1.88 7.87
CA ALA A 259 2.35 -0.82 8.89
C ALA A 259 2.84 0.53 8.33
N LEU A 260 3.87 0.51 7.47
CA LEU A 260 4.37 1.70 6.80
C LEU A 260 3.32 2.30 5.85
N LEU A 261 2.61 1.46 5.09
CA LEU A 261 1.56 1.91 4.19
C LEU A 261 0.37 2.50 4.93
N LEU A 262 0.02 1.94 6.09
CA LEU A 262 -0.99 2.48 7.00
C LEU A 262 -0.53 3.75 7.72
N SER A 263 0.70 4.23 7.50
CA SER A 263 1.23 5.52 7.98
C SER A 263 1.00 5.82 9.46
N GLY A 264 0.92 4.79 10.31
CA GLY A 264 0.66 4.94 11.74
C GLY A 264 -0.81 5.04 12.16
N ASP A 265 -1.77 4.92 11.22
CA ASP A 265 -3.20 4.76 11.55
C ASP A 265 -3.47 3.54 12.44
N LEU A 266 -2.60 2.53 12.36
CA LEU A 266 -2.73 1.28 13.08
C LEU A 266 -1.41 0.90 13.75
N ALA A 267 -1.43 0.64 15.06
CA ALA A 267 -0.26 0.18 15.79
C ALA A 267 0.15 -1.23 15.34
N MET A 268 1.45 -1.56 15.43
CA MET A 268 1.98 -2.86 14.98
C MET A 268 1.30 -4.08 15.65
N ARG A 269 0.84 -3.93 16.89
CA ARG A 269 0.04 -4.96 17.58
C ARG A 269 -1.26 -5.25 16.82
N ASP A 270 -1.94 -4.21 16.37
CA ASP A 270 -3.25 -4.30 15.74
C ASP A 270 -3.10 -4.71 14.27
N VAL A 271 -2.03 -4.28 13.58
CA VAL A 271 -1.60 -4.82 12.28
C VAL A 271 -1.46 -6.34 12.34
N ARG A 272 -0.66 -6.85 13.29
CA ARG A 272 -0.48 -8.30 13.50
C ARG A 272 -1.78 -9.01 13.85
N ALA A 273 -2.65 -8.37 14.61
CA ALA A 273 -3.95 -8.93 14.94
C ALA A 273 -4.86 -9.05 13.69
N CYS A 274 -4.84 -8.08 12.77
CA CYS A 274 -5.55 -8.15 11.49
C CYS A 274 -5.01 -9.30 10.64
N LEU A 275 -3.68 -9.38 10.48
CA LEU A 275 -3.03 -10.47 9.73
C LEU A 275 -3.46 -11.85 10.23
N ARG A 276 -3.42 -12.08 11.56
CA ARG A 276 -3.86 -13.36 12.15
C ARG A 276 -5.33 -13.68 11.92
N ARG A 277 -6.23 -12.68 11.97
CA ARG A 277 -7.65 -12.92 11.69
C ARG A 277 -7.85 -13.32 10.23
N LEU A 278 -7.21 -12.59 9.31
CA LEU A 278 -7.29 -12.89 7.89
C LEU A 278 -6.62 -14.23 7.53
N GLU A 279 -5.58 -14.66 8.25
CA GLU A 279 -5.02 -16.01 8.18
C GLU A 279 -6.01 -17.07 8.70
N ALA A 280 -6.63 -16.84 9.87
CA ALA A 280 -7.58 -17.77 10.48
C ALA A 280 -8.85 -17.96 9.62
N GLU A 281 -9.26 -16.91 8.91
CA GLU A 281 -10.33 -16.96 7.88
C GLU A 281 -9.88 -17.67 6.60
N GLY A 282 -8.59 -17.98 6.46
CA GLY A 282 -8.02 -18.60 5.28
C GLY A 282 -7.94 -17.67 4.08
N PHE A 283 -7.95 -16.34 4.27
CA PHE A 283 -7.73 -15.37 3.21
C PHE A 283 -6.25 -15.16 2.92
N LEU A 284 -5.42 -15.14 3.97
CA LEU A 284 -3.97 -15.02 3.86
C LEU A 284 -3.26 -16.36 4.08
N VAL A 285 -2.13 -16.49 3.41
CA VAL A 285 -1.06 -17.44 3.74
C VAL A 285 0.18 -16.65 4.11
N ARG A 286 1.11 -17.28 4.84
CA ARG A 286 2.39 -16.66 5.18
C ARG A 286 3.55 -17.60 4.95
N GLY A 287 4.73 -17.05 4.70
CA GLY A 287 5.95 -17.84 4.50
C GLY A 287 7.20 -17.00 4.31
N HIS A 288 8.33 -17.68 4.16
CA HIS A 288 9.61 -17.07 3.75
C HIS A 288 9.64 -16.93 2.22
N LEU A 289 8.69 -16.13 1.70
CA LEU A 289 8.37 -16.11 0.27
C LEU A 289 9.46 -15.51 -0.62
N LEU A 290 10.33 -14.65 -0.08
CA LEU A 290 11.41 -14.03 -0.84
C LEU A 290 12.72 -14.81 -0.67
N ARG A 291 13.28 -15.32 -1.77
CA ARG A 291 14.55 -16.05 -1.76
C ARG A 291 15.67 -15.23 -1.12
N GLY A 292 16.44 -15.87 -0.23
CA GLY A 292 17.51 -15.23 0.54
C GLY A 292 17.04 -14.35 1.72
N SER A 293 15.73 -14.14 1.90
CA SER A 293 15.18 -13.38 3.02
C SER A 293 14.62 -14.28 4.12
N ASN A 294 15.04 -14.02 5.36
CA ASN A 294 14.40 -14.64 6.54
C ASN A 294 13.15 -13.88 7.00
N ILE A 295 12.65 -12.88 6.26
CA ILE A 295 11.45 -12.14 6.65
C ILE A 295 10.21 -12.95 6.30
N ILE A 296 9.22 -12.96 7.20
CA ILE A 296 7.91 -13.56 6.92
C ILE A 296 7.11 -12.56 6.08
N HIS A 297 6.59 -13.06 4.97
CA HIS A 297 5.67 -12.35 4.09
C HIS A 297 4.29 -12.96 4.25
N TRP A 298 3.27 -12.12 4.09
CA TRP A 298 1.89 -12.53 3.92
C TRP A 298 1.51 -12.35 2.46
N ALA A 299 0.72 -13.28 1.95
CA ALA A 299 0.14 -13.22 0.62
C ALA A 299 -1.35 -13.53 0.69
N SER A 300 -2.19 -12.83 -0.09
CA SER A 300 -3.54 -13.34 -0.35
C SER A 300 -3.45 -14.69 -1.06
N LYS A 301 -4.43 -15.58 -0.87
CA LYS A 301 -4.43 -16.87 -1.58
C LYS A 301 -4.42 -16.70 -3.11
N ASP A 302 -5.10 -15.68 -3.62
CA ASP A 302 -5.07 -15.35 -5.05
C ASP A 302 -3.65 -14.96 -5.48
N ALA A 303 -3.02 -14.00 -4.78
CA ALA A 303 -1.64 -13.60 -5.07
C ALA A 303 -0.66 -14.77 -4.98
N PHE A 304 -0.78 -15.59 -3.93
CA PHE A 304 0.07 -16.76 -3.73
C PHE A 304 -0.06 -17.76 -4.89
N SER A 305 -1.29 -18.00 -5.38
CA SER A 305 -1.52 -18.90 -6.51
C SER A 305 -0.95 -18.41 -7.84
N ARG A 306 -0.59 -17.12 -7.93
CA ARG A 306 0.01 -16.50 -9.11
C ARG A 306 1.54 -16.41 -9.03
N LEU A 307 2.14 -16.62 -7.86
CA LEU A 307 3.59 -16.55 -7.69
C LEU A 307 4.27 -17.62 -8.56
N GLY A 308 5.28 -17.21 -9.32
CA GLY A 308 5.98 -18.04 -10.30
C GLY A 308 5.19 -18.35 -11.59
N HIS A 309 4.00 -17.77 -11.75
CA HIS A 309 3.16 -17.96 -12.93
C HIS A 309 2.77 -16.63 -13.60
N ALA A 310 2.64 -15.55 -12.83
CA ALA A 310 2.41 -14.22 -13.34
C ALA A 310 3.66 -13.68 -14.04
N HIS A 311 3.46 -13.04 -15.20
CA HIS A 311 4.52 -12.37 -15.94
C HIS A 311 4.00 -11.04 -16.47
N ALA A 312 4.47 -9.94 -15.90
CA ALA A 312 4.12 -8.62 -16.41
C ALA A 312 4.91 -8.34 -17.70
N ARG A 313 4.20 -7.91 -18.74
CA ARG A 313 4.73 -7.60 -20.08
C ARG A 313 4.44 -6.18 -20.51
N ALA A 314 3.45 -5.53 -19.89
CA ALA A 314 3.05 -4.18 -20.26
C ALA A 314 4.17 -3.15 -20.03
N GLY A 315 4.31 -2.22 -20.96
CA GLY A 315 5.04 -0.97 -20.72
C GLY A 315 4.18 -0.03 -19.89
N VAL A 316 4.70 0.42 -18.74
CA VAL A 316 3.95 1.22 -17.77
C VAL A 316 4.74 2.46 -17.37
N VAL A 317 4.04 3.59 -17.28
CA VAL A 317 4.56 4.82 -16.67
C VAL A 317 3.78 5.08 -15.39
N LEU A 318 4.45 5.07 -14.25
CA LEU A 318 3.87 5.28 -12.94
C LEU A 318 4.14 6.70 -12.44
N SER A 319 3.09 7.39 -12.01
CA SER A 319 3.19 8.69 -11.36
C SER A 319 3.84 8.56 -9.98
N PRO A 320 4.64 9.54 -9.52
CA PRO A 320 5.10 9.60 -8.14
C PRO A 320 3.97 9.63 -7.11
N SER A 321 2.77 10.03 -7.54
CA SER A 321 1.58 10.13 -6.69
C SER A 321 0.71 8.86 -6.67
N ASP A 322 1.06 7.85 -7.45
CA ASP A 322 0.31 6.59 -7.56
C ASP A 322 0.48 5.72 -6.30
N SER A 323 -0.59 5.04 -5.90
CA SER A 323 -0.56 4.13 -4.74
C SER A 323 0.40 2.95 -4.94
N LEU A 324 0.60 2.46 -6.16
CA LEU A 324 1.60 1.45 -6.48
C LEU A 324 3.03 1.98 -6.27
N THR A 325 3.30 3.23 -6.64
CA THR A 325 4.61 3.86 -6.34
C THR A 325 4.85 3.91 -4.83
N THR A 326 3.81 4.24 -4.06
CA THR A 326 3.90 4.27 -2.58
C THR A 326 4.19 2.88 -2.01
N PHE A 327 3.50 1.85 -2.51
CA PHE A 327 3.75 0.45 -2.17
C PHE A 327 5.18 0.03 -2.50
N MET A 328 5.64 0.30 -3.72
CA MET A 328 6.98 -0.06 -4.17
C MET A 328 8.07 0.65 -3.35
N ARG A 329 7.86 1.90 -2.89
CA ARG A 329 8.81 2.58 -1.97
C ARG A 329 8.87 1.90 -0.60
N ALA A 330 7.74 1.36 -0.13
CA ALA A 330 7.64 0.68 1.14
C ALA A 330 8.22 -0.75 1.12
N ALA A 331 8.02 -1.48 0.01
CA ALA A 331 8.42 -2.87 -0.13
C ALA A 331 9.79 -3.07 -0.80
N TYR A 332 10.13 -2.22 -1.78
CA TYR A 332 11.27 -2.39 -2.69
C TYR A 332 11.94 -1.04 -3.00
N ARG A 333 12.39 -0.36 -1.94
CA ARG A 333 12.92 1.01 -2.02
C ARG A 333 14.03 1.18 -3.06
N ASP A 334 14.85 0.16 -3.25
CA ASP A 334 15.99 0.12 -4.17
C ASP A 334 15.61 0.04 -5.65
N ILE A 335 14.33 -0.20 -5.97
CA ILE A 335 13.87 -0.31 -7.35
C ILE A 335 13.47 1.06 -7.92
N LEU A 336 12.91 1.95 -7.10
CA LEU A 336 12.33 3.20 -7.57
C LEU A 336 13.35 4.32 -7.70
N PRO A 337 13.09 5.33 -8.56
CA PRO A 337 13.93 6.51 -8.64
C PRO A 337 13.77 7.39 -7.40
N GLU A 338 14.54 8.47 -7.37
CA GLU A 338 14.39 9.55 -6.40
C GLU A 338 12.93 10.04 -6.28
N THR A 339 12.60 10.64 -5.14
CA THR A 339 11.24 11.07 -4.84
C THR A 339 10.79 12.17 -5.79
N GLY A 340 9.56 12.07 -6.31
CA GLY A 340 8.96 13.09 -7.19
C GLY A 340 9.05 12.79 -8.69
N ARG A 341 9.85 11.81 -9.09
CA ARG A 341 10.00 11.39 -10.50
C ARG A 341 8.96 10.35 -10.92
N TYR A 342 8.61 10.37 -12.20
CA TYR A 342 7.86 9.28 -12.83
C TYR A 342 8.78 8.08 -13.03
N ALA A 343 8.25 6.87 -12.85
CA ALA A 343 8.99 5.62 -13.06
C ALA A 343 8.48 4.90 -14.31
N VAL A 344 9.39 4.43 -15.15
CA VAL A 344 9.11 3.77 -16.42
C VAL A 344 9.48 2.30 -16.31
N PHE A 345 8.52 1.43 -16.61
CA PHE A 345 8.65 -0.01 -16.49
C PHE A 345 8.44 -0.70 -17.85
N SER A 346 9.19 -1.76 -18.08
CA SER A 346 8.93 -2.78 -19.09
C SER A 346 8.63 -4.09 -18.37
N GLY A 347 7.36 -4.50 -18.36
CA GLY A 347 6.88 -5.50 -17.43
C GLY A 347 7.02 -5.00 -15.99
N SER A 348 7.58 -5.84 -15.11
CA SER A 348 7.91 -5.49 -13.72
C SER A 348 9.29 -4.85 -13.56
N ARG A 349 10.10 -4.75 -14.61
CA ARG A 349 11.45 -4.19 -14.56
C ARG A 349 11.43 -2.69 -14.82
N MET A 350 11.97 -1.91 -13.89
CA MET A 350 12.18 -0.49 -14.11
C MET A 350 13.30 -0.28 -15.15
N ILE A 351 13.02 0.51 -16.18
CA ILE A 351 13.95 0.80 -17.28
C ILE A 351 14.32 2.29 -17.37
N GLY A 352 13.68 3.14 -16.57
CA GLY A 352 14.02 4.57 -16.53
C GLY A 352 13.09 5.40 -15.65
N SER A 353 13.35 6.70 -15.62
CA SER A 353 12.59 7.72 -14.89
C SER A 353 12.71 9.07 -15.57
N PHE A 354 11.77 9.98 -15.28
CA PHE A 354 11.80 11.34 -15.79
C PHE A 354 11.03 12.29 -14.86
N ASP A 355 11.31 13.59 -14.97
CA ASP A 355 10.49 14.63 -14.37
C ASP A 355 9.33 14.98 -15.28
N GLY A 356 8.12 15.00 -14.72
CA GLY A 356 6.90 15.06 -15.51
C GLY A 356 5.84 15.96 -14.92
N ARG A 357 5.12 16.67 -15.79
CA ARG A 357 3.92 17.42 -15.39
C ARG A 357 2.78 17.15 -16.36
N LEU A 358 1.73 16.51 -15.85
CA LEU A 358 0.49 16.35 -16.59
C LEU A 358 -0.21 17.72 -16.71
N ARG A 359 -0.42 18.17 -17.94
CA ARG A 359 -1.22 19.35 -18.29
C ARG A 359 -2.52 18.88 -18.97
N LYS A 360 -3.46 19.79 -19.17
CA LYS A 360 -4.79 19.49 -19.73
C LYS A 360 -4.74 18.73 -21.06
N ASP A 361 -3.78 19.08 -21.93
CA ASP A 361 -3.67 18.55 -23.29
C ASP A 361 -2.28 17.96 -23.60
N GLY A 362 -1.46 17.71 -22.57
CA GLY A 362 -0.12 17.19 -22.79
C GLY A 362 0.63 16.73 -21.55
N LEU A 363 1.70 15.98 -21.78
CA LEU A 363 2.67 15.56 -20.77
C LEU A 363 3.98 16.32 -21.03
N SER A 364 4.28 17.28 -20.16
CA SER A 364 5.60 17.92 -20.11
C SER A 364 6.59 16.93 -19.52
N ILE A 365 7.70 16.67 -20.21
CA ILE A 365 8.79 15.81 -19.72
C ILE A 365 10.13 16.56 -19.74
N SER A 366 10.95 16.31 -18.73
CA SER A 366 12.34 16.77 -18.63
C SER A 366 13.20 15.72 -17.95
N ASP A 367 14.53 15.88 -18.05
CA ASP A 367 15.53 15.03 -17.38
C ASP A 367 15.26 13.51 -17.49
N VAL A 368 15.06 13.03 -18.73
CA VAL A 368 14.76 11.61 -18.98
C VAL A 368 16.04 10.78 -18.80
N VAL A 369 16.04 9.88 -17.81
CA VAL A 369 17.13 8.95 -17.51
C VAL A 369 16.63 7.51 -17.69
N GLY A 370 17.29 6.71 -18.50
CA GLY A 370 16.91 5.30 -18.67
C GLY A 370 17.66 4.57 -19.77
N GLU A 371 17.40 3.27 -19.86
CA GLU A 371 17.94 2.39 -20.88
C GLU A 371 17.25 2.59 -22.25
N GLU A 372 17.78 1.90 -23.26
CA GLU A 372 17.15 1.81 -24.58
C GLU A 372 15.69 1.33 -24.48
N GLY A 373 14.78 1.99 -25.18
CA GLY A 373 13.34 1.70 -25.13
C GLY A 373 12.54 2.51 -24.10
N CYS A 374 13.17 3.15 -23.11
CA CYS A 374 12.49 3.99 -22.10
C CYS A 374 11.60 5.08 -22.73
N ARG A 375 12.18 5.87 -23.65
CA ARG A 375 11.43 6.90 -24.39
C ARG A 375 10.28 6.32 -25.23
N GLY A 376 10.43 5.10 -25.73
CA GLY A 376 9.37 4.40 -26.46
C GLY A 376 8.17 4.10 -25.58
N VAL A 377 8.40 3.65 -24.34
CA VAL A 377 7.33 3.41 -23.35
C VAL A 377 6.64 4.71 -22.96
N ILE A 378 7.39 5.80 -22.73
CA ILE A 378 6.82 7.13 -22.44
C ILE A 378 5.92 7.60 -23.60
N ALA A 379 6.41 7.49 -24.84
CA ALA A 379 5.65 7.86 -26.03
C ALA A 379 4.38 7.03 -26.22
N ALA A 380 4.46 5.71 -25.99
CA ALA A 380 3.30 4.82 -26.04
C ALA A 380 2.26 5.18 -24.95
N HIS A 381 2.72 5.49 -23.74
CA HIS A 381 1.85 5.94 -22.64
C HIS A 381 1.14 7.25 -22.97
N ALA A 382 1.85 8.28 -23.42
CA ALA A 382 1.24 9.56 -23.78
C ALA A 382 0.22 9.40 -24.92
N ARG A 383 0.57 8.62 -25.96
CA ARG A 383 -0.35 8.31 -27.07
C ARG A 383 -1.62 7.62 -26.59
N ARG A 384 -1.48 6.63 -25.69
CA ARG A 384 -2.62 5.91 -25.09
C ARG A 384 -3.55 6.85 -24.33
N LEU A 385 -3.00 7.85 -23.66
CA LEU A 385 -3.77 8.87 -22.93
C LEU A 385 -4.29 10.00 -23.82
N GLY A 386 -3.98 10.00 -25.13
CA GLY A 386 -4.34 11.09 -26.04
C GLY A 386 -3.59 12.40 -25.75
N LEU A 387 -2.41 12.32 -25.14
CA LEU A 387 -1.61 13.47 -24.73
C LEU A 387 -0.48 13.75 -25.72
N ALA A 388 -0.27 15.02 -26.05
CA ALA A 388 0.95 15.45 -26.72
C ALA A 388 2.12 15.46 -25.73
N ILE A 389 3.31 15.02 -26.16
CA ILE A 389 4.53 15.19 -25.38
C ILE A 389 5.16 16.52 -25.73
N SER A 390 5.51 17.31 -24.72
CA SER A 390 6.37 18.49 -24.85
C SER A 390 7.63 18.27 -24.02
N GLU A 391 8.79 18.55 -24.59
CA GLU A 391 10.03 18.63 -23.83
C GLU A 391 10.15 20.06 -23.29
N ASP A 392 10.25 20.19 -21.97
CA ASP A 392 10.62 21.48 -21.38
C ASP A 392 12.15 21.61 -21.57
N ASP A 393 12.59 22.43 -22.54
CA ASP A 393 14.01 22.76 -22.70
C ASP A 393 14.50 23.44 -21.42
N GLU A 394 15.47 22.83 -20.73
CA GLU A 394 16.15 23.32 -19.51
C GLU A 394 16.94 24.64 -19.69
N GLY A 395 16.62 25.46 -20.70
CA GLY A 395 17.26 26.74 -20.98
C GLY A 395 16.33 27.96 -20.99
N SER A 396 15.02 27.78 -20.91
CA SER A 396 14.05 28.89 -20.99
C SER A 396 13.48 29.18 -19.59
N ILE A 397 14.17 30.01 -18.80
CA ILE A 397 13.52 30.70 -17.67
C ILE A 397 12.29 31.40 -18.26
N SER A 398 11.09 31.05 -17.80
CA SER A 398 9.89 31.64 -18.39
C SER A 398 9.92 33.16 -18.14
N GLU A 399 9.45 33.98 -19.09
CA GLU A 399 9.34 35.44 -18.88
C GLU A 399 8.56 35.75 -17.59
N TRP A 400 7.65 34.87 -17.18
CA TRP A 400 6.94 34.94 -15.91
C TRP A 400 7.84 34.78 -14.69
N GLU A 401 8.80 33.85 -14.70
CA GLU A 401 9.79 33.68 -13.64
C GLU A 401 10.79 34.84 -13.63
N ILE A 402 11.17 35.37 -14.80
CA ILE A 402 11.96 36.59 -14.92
C ILE A 402 11.19 37.78 -14.33
N MET A 403 9.90 37.92 -14.65
CA MET A 403 9.03 38.99 -14.11
C MET A 403 8.76 38.84 -12.62
N GLU A 404 8.59 37.61 -12.11
CA GLU A 404 8.39 37.35 -10.68
C GLU A 404 9.68 37.63 -9.88
N PHE A 405 10.83 37.25 -10.43
CA PHE A 405 12.14 37.60 -9.88
C PHE A 405 12.37 39.11 -9.91
N TYR A 406 12.03 39.81 -11.00
CA TYR A 406 12.12 41.27 -11.07
C TYR A 406 11.22 41.96 -10.04
N ARG A 407 9.96 41.50 -9.89
CA ARG A 407 9.02 42.03 -8.88
C ARG A 407 9.50 41.79 -7.45
N LYS A 408 10.12 40.64 -7.17
CA LYS A 408 10.68 40.32 -5.85
C LYS A 408 11.97 41.08 -5.55
N SER A 409 12.76 41.38 -6.59
CA SER A 409 14.07 42.05 -6.45
C SER A 409 14.00 43.58 -6.48
N HIS A 410 12.91 44.16 -6.99
CA HIS A 410 12.68 45.61 -7.01
C HIS A 410 11.27 45.98 -6.52
N PRO A 411 10.97 45.83 -5.21
CA PRO A 411 9.71 46.29 -4.65
C PRO A 411 9.73 47.83 -4.54
N GLY A 412 9.41 48.53 -5.64
CA GLY A 412 9.31 49.99 -5.64
C GLY A 412 9.42 50.74 -6.98
N ALA A 413 9.17 50.10 -8.13
CA ALA A 413 9.05 50.77 -9.42
C ALA A 413 7.61 50.71 -9.95
#